data_AF-A0A6J0SI19-F1
#
_entry.id   AF-A0A6J0SI19-F1
#
_cell.length_a   1.000
_cell.length_b   1.000
_cell.length_c   1.000
_cell.angle_alpha   90.00
_cell.angle_beta   90.00
_cell.angle_gamma   90.00
#
_symmetry.space_group_name_H-M   'P 1'
#
loop_
_entity.id
_entity.type
_entity.pdbx_description
1 polymer ?
#
loop_
_entity_poly.entity_id
_entity_poly.type
_entity_poly.pdbx_seq_one_letter_code
_entity_poly.pdbx_strand_id
1 'polypeptide(L)'
;MDQENISPPGNPGEVPPVNIFASAPSNRNLEKFQNLDCKTTHSNLEVVENSTFVFLATKPHVLPAVLQEIAPAVHSHHVVISMAAGVTLQTPATRAPTASI
;
A
#
# COMPACT_ATOMS: atom_id res chain seq x y z
N MET A 1 9.12 -36.26 4.18
CA MET A 1 7.63 -36.33 4.09
C MET A 1 7.18 -34.90 4.13
N ASP A 2 7.42 -34.22 3.03
CA ASP A 2 7.28 -32.78 2.91
C ASP A 2 5.95 -32.61 2.20
N GLN A 3 4.87 -32.46 2.98
CA GLN A 3 3.60 -32.01 2.43
C GLN A 3 3.81 -30.55 2.04
N GLU A 4 4.26 -30.37 0.81
CA GLU A 4 4.14 -29.13 0.06
C GLU A 4 2.65 -28.77 0.10
N ASN A 5 2.29 -27.81 0.94
CA ASN A 5 0.95 -27.26 1.04
C ASN A 5 0.72 -26.43 -0.21
N ILE A 6 0.47 -27.11 -1.33
CA ILE A 6 0.16 -26.47 -2.60
C ILE A 6 -1.27 -25.96 -2.45
N SER A 7 -1.39 -24.67 -2.09
CA SER A 7 -2.65 -23.93 -2.17
C SER A 7 -3.31 -24.24 -3.53
N PRO A 8 -4.64 -24.49 -3.56
CA PRO A 8 -5.32 -24.80 -4.81
C PRO A 8 -5.03 -23.72 -5.86
N PRO A 9 -4.95 -24.06 -7.15
CA PRO A 9 -4.76 -23.07 -8.20
C PRO A 9 -5.89 -22.05 -8.11
N GLY A 10 -5.56 -20.82 -7.73
CA GLY A 10 -6.51 -19.71 -7.61
C GLY A 10 -7.20 -19.43 -8.94
N ASN A 11 -8.40 -18.85 -8.90
CA ASN A 11 -9.10 -18.50 -10.13
C ASN A 11 -8.29 -17.46 -10.93
N PRO A 12 -8.35 -17.47 -12.27
CA PRO A 12 -7.66 -16.46 -13.07
C PRO A 12 -8.08 -15.05 -12.65
N GLY A 13 -7.12 -14.24 -12.20
CA GLY A 13 -7.35 -12.88 -11.70
C GLY A 13 -7.43 -12.73 -10.18
N GLU A 14 -7.40 -13.83 -9.42
CA GLU A 14 -7.25 -13.76 -7.96
C GLU A 14 -5.78 -13.53 -7.57
N VAL A 15 -5.57 -12.67 -6.58
CA VAL A 15 -4.26 -12.44 -5.98
C VAL A 15 -4.15 -13.36 -4.76
N PRO A 16 -3.11 -14.21 -4.66
CA PRO A 16 -2.96 -15.09 -3.52
C PRO A 16 -2.68 -14.28 -2.25
N PRO A 17 -3.18 -14.69 -1.07
CA PRO A 17 -3.03 -13.94 0.18
C PRO A 17 -1.59 -13.59 0.55
N VAL A 18 -0.64 -14.47 0.23
CA VAL A 18 0.80 -14.25 0.47
C VAL A 18 1.36 -13.03 -0.27
N ASN A 19 0.70 -12.59 -1.34
CA ASN A 19 1.07 -11.40 -2.12
C ASN A 19 0.29 -10.15 -1.67
N ILE A 20 -0.52 -10.24 -0.61
CA ILE A 20 -1.30 -9.12 -0.08
C ILE A 20 -0.73 -8.73 1.28
N PHE A 21 -0.36 -7.46 1.41
CA PHE A 21 0.11 -6.88 2.66
C PHE A 21 -0.68 -5.60 2.97
N ALA A 22 -1.36 -5.57 4.12
CA ALA A 22 -2.24 -4.47 4.50
C ALA A 22 -1.83 -3.78 5.81
N SER A 23 -1.92 -2.45 5.85
CA SER A 23 -1.79 -1.66 7.08
C SER A 23 -3.08 -0.92 7.43
N ALA A 24 -3.32 -0.75 8.74
CA ALA A 24 -4.39 0.09 9.25
C ALA A 24 -4.08 0.56 10.69
N PRO A 25 -4.64 1.68 11.14
CA PRO A 25 -4.41 2.18 12.50
C PRO A 25 -5.06 1.32 13.60
N SER A 26 -5.98 0.41 13.26
CA SER A 26 -6.64 -0.48 14.23
C SER A 26 -6.94 -1.86 13.65
N ASN A 27 -7.10 -2.86 14.53
CA ASN A 27 -7.33 -4.25 14.15
C ASN A 27 -8.66 -4.52 13.47
N ARG A 28 -9.65 -3.63 13.65
CA ARG A 28 -11.01 -3.80 13.12
C ARG A 28 -11.03 -4.10 11.61
N ASN A 29 -10.12 -3.52 10.86
CA ASN A 29 -9.98 -3.75 9.42
C ASN A 29 -8.97 -4.86 9.11
N LEU A 30 -7.91 -5.00 9.92
CA LEU A 30 -6.86 -6.00 9.72
C LEU A 30 -7.34 -7.42 9.97
N GLU A 31 -8.23 -7.65 10.94
CA GLU A 31 -8.79 -8.98 11.24
C GLU A 31 -9.38 -9.66 10.00
N LYS A 32 -10.01 -8.89 9.11
CA LYS A 32 -10.56 -9.42 7.84
C LYS A 32 -9.47 -9.92 6.90
N PHE A 33 -8.33 -9.24 6.84
CA PHE A 33 -7.18 -9.64 6.03
C PHE A 33 -6.43 -10.81 6.68
N GLN A 34 -6.31 -10.82 8.01
CA GLN A 34 -5.73 -11.93 8.77
C GLN A 34 -6.52 -13.23 8.58
N ASN A 35 -7.85 -13.14 8.63
CA ASN A 35 -8.75 -14.29 8.38
C ASN A 35 -8.66 -14.82 6.94
N LEU A 36 -8.04 -14.07 6.03
CA LEU A 36 -7.76 -14.48 4.66
C LEU A 36 -6.30 -14.91 4.47
N ASP A 37 -5.53 -15.07 5.55
CA ASP A 37 -4.10 -15.41 5.55
C ASP A 37 -3.19 -14.35 4.89
N CYS A 38 -3.65 -13.10 4.80
CA CYS A 38 -2.84 -11.98 4.31
C CYS A 38 -1.91 -11.46 5.40
N LYS A 39 -0.74 -10.94 5.01
CA LYS A 39 0.16 -10.24 5.95
C LYS A 39 -0.52 -8.93 6.38
N THR A 40 -0.40 -8.57 7.66
CA THR A 40 -0.93 -7.30 8.19
C THR A 40 0.05 -6.61 9.13
N THR A 41 0.02 -5.28 9.19
CA THR A 41 0.84 -4.46 10.09
C THR A 41 0.10 -3.18 10.50
N HIS A 42 0.65 -2.44 11.45
CA HIS A 42 0.20 -1.07 11.76
C HIS A 42 1.09 0.01 11.13
N SER A 43 2.18 -0.37 10.46
CA SER A 43 3.13 0.55 9.83
C SER A 43 2.84 0.71 8.33
N ASN A 44 2.58 1.93 7.88
CA ASN A 44 2.43 2.20 6.44
C ASN A 44 3.77 2.04 5.71
N LEU A 45 4.87 2.40 6.36
CA LEU A 45 6.22 2.28 5.81
C LEU A 45 6.59 0.83 5.50
N GLU A 46 6.29 -0.09 6.41
CA GLU A 46 6.62 -1.52 6.21
C GLU A 46 5.87 -2.10 5.00
N VAL A 47 4.62 -1.68 4.77
CA VAL A 47 3.86 -2.09 3.58
C VAL A 47 4.51 -1.56 2.32
N VAL A 48 4.86 -0.27 2.28
CA VAL A 48 5.47 0.35 1.10
C VAL A 48 6.79 -0.33 0.76
N GLU A 49 7.70 -0.48 1.74
CA GLU A 49 9.02 -1.10 1.53
C GLU A 49 8.96 -2.53 0.98
N ASN A 50 7.87 -3.26 1.22
CA ASN A 50 7.70 -4.66 0.82
C ASN A 50 6.69 -4.86 -0.32
N SER A 51 6.23 -3.79 -0.98
CA SER A 51 5.16 -3.87 -2.00
C SER A 51 5.54 -3.15 -3.29
N THR A 52 5.29 -3.77 -4.45
CA THR A 52 5.44 -3.09 -5.75
C THR A 52 4.24 -2.20 -6.08
N PHE A 53 3.02 -2.65 -5.74
CA PHE A 53 1.78 -1.92 -5.96
C PHE A 53 1.22 -1.47 -4.61
N VAL A 54 1.02 -0.17 -4.44
CA VAL A 54 0.56 0.43 -3.18
C VAL A 54 -0.80 1.10 -3.39
N PHE A 55 -1.84 0.55 -2.77
CA PHE A 55 -3.19 1.10 -2.82
C PHE A 55 -3.46 1.99 -1.61
N LEU A 56 -3.69 3.27 -1.84
CA LEU A 56 -4.07 4.22 -0.80
C LEU A 56 -5.60 4.23 -0.64
N ALA A 57 -6.10 3.34 0.22
CA ALA A 57 -7.52 3.16 0.52
C ALA A 57 -7.96 3.91 1.79
N THR A 58 -7.41 5.10 2.02
CA THR A 58 -7.70 5.92 3.21
C THR A 58 -8.82 6.94 2.93
N LYS A 59 -9.34 7.56 3.99
CA LYS A 59 -10.31 8.66 3.83
C LYS A 59 -9.61 9.88 3.20
N PRO A 60 -10.30 10.68 2.36
CA PRO A 60 -9.72 11.84 1.68
C PRO A 60 -8.92 12.80 2.58
N HIS A 61 -9.41 13.10 3.79
CA HIS A 61 -8.75 14.01 4.73
C HIS A 61 -7.51 13.40 5.42
N VAL A 62 -7.36 12.08 5.42
CA VAL A 62 -6.20 11.37 6.00
C VAL A 62 -5.08 11.20 4.98
N LEU A 63 -5.42 11.17 3.69
CA LEU A 63 -4.50 10.91 2.60
C LEU A 63 -3.26 11.84 2.59
N PRO A 64 -3.35 13.17 2.82
CA PRO A 64 -2.17 14.03 2.84
C PRO A 64 -1.15 13.64 3.92
N ALA A 65 -1.62 13.25 5.11
CA ALA A 65 -0.76 12.82 6.21
C ALA A 65 -0.04 11.50 5.86
N VAL A 66 -0.76 10.55 5.27
CA VAL A 66 -0.19 9.25 4.85
C VAL A 66 0.82 9.44 3.72
N LEU A 67 0.55 10.33 2.76
CA LEU A 67 1.50 10.64 1.70
C LEU A 67 2.80 11.23 2.24
N GLN A 68 2.72 12.14 3.22
CA GLN A 68 3.90 12.68 3.89
C GLN A 68 4.68 11.61 4.66
N GLU A 69 3.97 10.72 5.34
CA GLU A 69 4.55 9.60 6.08
C GLU A 69 5.33 8.66 5.15
N ILE A 70 4.74 8.25 4.03
CA ILE A 70 5.34 7.25 3.13
C ILE A 70 6.33 7.82 2.11
N ALA A 71 6.31 9.13 1.86
CA ALA A 71 7.18 9.80 0.89
C ALA A 71 8.66 9.34 0.91
N PRO A 72 9.33 9.20 2.06
CA PRO A 72 10.73 8.75 2.09
C PRO A 72 10.94 7.27 1.70
N ALA A 73 9.90 6.43 1.79
CA ALA A 73 9.98 5.00 1.45
C ALA A 73 9.51 4.70 0.01
N VAL A 74 8.94 5.67 -0.70
CA VAL A 74 8.50 5.49 -2.09
C VAL A 74 9.67 5.69 -3.05
N HIS A 75 9.95 4.65 -3.82
CA HIS A 75 11.00 4.58 -4.84
C HIS A 75 10.42 4.38 -6.24
N SER A 76 11.23 4.55 -7.29
CA SER A 76 10.79 4.52 -8.71
C SER A 76 10.12 3.21 -9.18
N HIS A 77 10.32 2.09 -8.46
CA HIS A 77 9.69 0.82 -8.78
C HIS A 77 8.26 0.67 -8.21
N HIS A 78 7.84 1.58 -7.34
CA HIS A 78 6.51 1.55 -6.73
C HIS A 78 5.48 2.17 -7.67
N VAL A 79 4.33 1.51 -7.80
CA VAL A 79 3.14 2.05 -8.44
C VAL A 79 2.12 2.39 -7.35
N VAL A 80 1.91 3.69 -7.11
CA VAL A 80 1.00 4.18 -6.08
C VAL A 80 -0.36 4.51 -6.70
N ILE A 81 -1.41 3.90 -6.19
CA ILE A 81 -2.78 3.98 -6.69
C ILE A 81 -3.67 4.59 -5.61
N SER A 82 -4.20 5.79 -5.84
CA SER A 82 -5.14 6.42 -4.91
C SER A 82 -6.56 5.97 -5.21
N MET A 83 -7.25 5.42 -4.19
CA MET A 83 -8.66 5.03 -4.27
C MET A 83 -9.61 6.09 -3.68
N ALA A 84 -9.07 7.21 -3.20
CA ALA A 84 -9.85 8.24 -2.54
C ALA A 84 -10.71 8.99 -3.58
N ALA A 85 -12.03 8.88 -3.47
CA ALA A 85 -12.97 9.61 -4.33
C ALA A 85 -12.92 11.12 -4.03
N GLY A 86 -12.81 11.94 -5.10
CA GLY A 86 -12.93 13.40 -5.01
C GLY A 86 -11.67 14.16 -4.58
N VAL A 87 -10.53 13.50 -4.41
CA VAL A 87 -9.24 14.17 -4.16
C VAL A 87 -8.45 14.19 -5.45
N THR A 88 -8.41 15.33 -6.12
CA THR A 88 -7.46 15.56 -7.19
C THR A 88 -6.07 15.50 -6.57
N LEU A 89 -5.19 14.64 -7.08
CA LEU A 89 -3.77 14.71 -6.77
C LEU A 89 -3.28 16.08 -7.29
N GLN A 90 -3.36 17.11 -6.47
CA GLN A 90 -2.63 18.35 -6.74
C GLN A 90 -1.17 17.98 -6.58
N THR A 91 -0.56 17.60 -7.69
CA THR A 91 0.86 17.37 -7.83
C THR A 91 1.59 18.54 -7.19
N PRO A 92 2.49 18.36 -6.21
CA PRO A 92 3.47 19.38 -5.89
C PRO A 92 4.49 19.45 -7.04
N ALA A 93 4.04 19.84 -8.23
CA ALA A 93 4.87 20.12 -9.39
C ALA A 93 5.34 21.57 -9.36
N THR A 94 5.91 22.05 -8.25
CA THR A 94 6.56 23.37 -8.22
C THR A 94 7.58 23.44 -7.09
N ARG A 95 8.70 22.72 -7.20
CA ARG A 95 10.01 23.21 -6.75
C ARG A 95 11.09 22.61 -7.65
N ALA A 96 11.17 23.11 -8.89
CA ALA A 96 12.42 23.04 -9.63
C ALA A 96 13.46 23.91 -8.89
N PRO A 97 14.72 23.49 -8.76
CA PRO A 97 15.74 24.28 -8.07
C PRO A 97 16.00 25.57 -8.87
N THR A 98 15.74 26.73 -8.27
CA THR A 98 16.32 27.99 -8.74
C THR A 98 17.80 27.93 -8.41
N ALA A 99 18.60 27.56 -9.40
CA ALA A 99 20.02 27.85 -9.40
C ALA A 99 20.17 29.38 -9.49
N SER A 100 20.68 29.99 -8.44
CA SER A 100 21.22 31.35 -8.50
C SER A 100 22.68 31.26 -8.92
N ILE A 101 22.99 31.91 -10.03
CA ILE A 101 24.33 32.39 -10.43
C ILE A 101 24.82 33.47 -9.46
#